data_AF-A0A7V4L9C6-F1
#
_entry.id   AF-A0A7V4L9C6-F1
#
_cell.length_a   1.000
_cell.length_b   1.000
_cell.length_c   1.000
_cell.angle_alpha   90.00
_cell.angle_beta   90.00
_cell.angle_gamma   90.00
#
_symmetry.space_group_name_H-M   'P 1'
#
loop_
_entity.id
_entity.type
_entity.pdbx_description
1 polymer ?
#
loop_
_entity_poly.entity_id
_entity_poly.type
_entity_poly.pdbx_seq_one_letter_code
_entity_poly.pdbx_strand_id
1 'polypeptide(L)'
;MGSSDERITEWKGGHLGELVSVLSGAALPARIEVFPPGAEVPAGEVHLLAGGLSDAVAGELRGQDAVVALQKLSGARFVIETRLPDPETGSLSNPGPAEGNLAERPLVELMRYCEDYVLTCTLEVWRGEDQARLSYR
;
A
#
# COMPACT_ATOMS: atom_id res chain seq x y z
N MET A 1 2.38 -17.67 -8.53
CA MET A 1 1.77 -16.75 -9.52
C MET A 1 0.59 -16.07 -8.86
N GLY A 2 0.82 -14.99 -8.11
CA GLY A 2 -0.26 -14.09 -7.68
C GLY A 2 -0.40 -13.01 -8.74
N SER A 3 -1.55 -12.93 -9.40
CA SER A 3 -1.80 -11.88 -10.38
C SER A 3 -1.69 -10.52 -9.70
N SER A 4 -1.05 -9.53 -10.34
CA SER A 4 -1.04 -8.13 -9.89
C SER A 4 -2.45 -7.59 -9.63
N ASP A 5 -3.47 -8.16 -10.29
CA ASP A 5 -4.88 -7.76 -10.17
C ASP A 5 -5.53 -8.12 -8.82
N GLU A 6 -5.04 -9.13 -8.08
CA GLU A 6 -5.62 -9.50 -6.77
C GLU A 6 -5.38 -8.44 -5.68
N ARG A 7 -4.51 -7.47 -5.94
CA ARG A 7 -4.13 -6.41 -5.00
C ARG A 7 -4.95 -5.14 -5.15
N ILE A 8 -5.81 -5.05 -6.16
CA ILE A 8 -6.60 -3.86 -6.46
C ILE A 8 -8.07 -4.10 -6.09
N THR A 9 -8.61 -3.24 -5.23
CA THR A 9 -10.02 -3.24 -4.85
C THR A 9 -10.63 -1.87 -5.12
N GLU A 10 -11.76 -1.86 -5.83
CA GLU A 10 -12.54 -0.64 -6.02
C GLU A 10 -13.59 -0.50 -4.92
N TRP A 11 -13.65 0.69 -4.29
CA TRP A 11 -14.66 1.04 -3.31
C TRP A 11 -15.47 2.23 -3.84
N LYS A 12 -16.79 2.08 -3.90
CA LYS A 12 -17.73 3.13 -4.33
C LYS A 12 -18.57 3.63 -3.17
N GLY A 13 -18.61 4.96 -2.97
CA GLY A 13 -19.38 5.60 -1.92
C GLY A 13 -18.68 5.60 -0.55
N GLY A 14 -19.27 6.30 0.42
CA GLY A 14 -18.67 6.52 1.74
C GLY A 14 -17.69 7.69 1.79
N HIS A 15 -17.02 7.86 2.91
CA HIS A 15 -16.03 8.93 3.13
C HIS A 15 -14.60 8.38 3.18
N LEU A 16 -13.64 9.13 2.62
CA LEU A 16 -12.22 8.76 2.64
C LEU A 16 -11.71 8.47 4.07
N GLY A 17 -12.17 9.23 5.06
CA GLY A 17 -11.79 9.00 6.46
C GLY A 17 -12.24 7.65 7.02
N GLU A 18 -13.41 7.16 6.61
CA GLU A 18 -13.91 5.84 7.02
C GLU A 18 -13.06 4.72 6.39
N LEU A 19 -12.79 4.85 5.09
CA LEU A 19 -11.92 3.92 4.36
C LEU A 19 -10.52 3.86 4.98
N VAL A 20 -9.91 5.02 5.23
CA VAL A 20 -8.61 5.10 5.90
C VAL A 20 -8.67 4.42 7.27
N SER A 21 -9.71 4.68 8.07
CA SER A 21 -9.83 4.04 9.39
C SER A 21 -9.93 2.51 9.31
N VAL A 22 -10.65 1.96 8.33
CA VAL A 22 -10.76 0.51 8.12
C VAL A 22 -9.40 -0.08 7.74
N LEU A 23 -8.72 0.51 6.77
CA LEU A 23 -7.42 0.02 6.28
C LEU A 23 -6.32 0.18 7.33
N SER A 24 -6.34 1.26 8.10
CA SER A 24 -5.46 1.48 9.25
C SER A 24 -5.58 0.38 10.30
N GLY A 25 -6.81 -0.07 10.59
CA GLY A 25 -7.04 -1.15 11.55
C GLY A 25 -6.46 -2.50 11.12
N ALA A 26 -6.35 -2.73 9.81
CA ALA A 26 -5.73 -3.93 9.24
C ALA A 26 -4.21 -3.80 9.03
N ALA A 27 -3.62 -2.63 9.33
CA ALA A 27 -2.21 -2.30 9.09
C ALA A 27 -1.71 -2.61 7.66
N LEU A 28 -2.60 -2.57 6.67
CA LEU A 28 -2.25 -2.92 5.29
C LEU A 28 -1.46 -1.78 4.64
N PRO A 29 -0.30 -2.05 4.04
CA PRO A 29 0.39 -1.07 3.22
C PRO A 29 -0.38 -0.88 1.91
N ALA A 30 -1.00 0.27 1.76
CA ALA A 30 -1.96 0.51 0.67
C ALA A 30 -1.85 1.92 0.11
N ARG A 31 -1.98 2.01 -1.20
CA ARG A 31 -2.18 3.26 -1.92
C ARG A 31 -3.64 3.38 -2.28
N ILE A 32 -4.25 4.51 -1.97
CA ILE A 32 -5.65 4.80 -2.26
C ILE A 32 -5.68 5.95 -3.24
N GLU A 33 -6.03 5.68 -4.49
CA GLU A 33 -6.34 6.72 -5.47
C GLU A 33 -7.77 7.21 -5.25
N VAL A 34 -7.96 8.52 -5.23
CA VAL A 34 -9.25 9.17 -4.96
C VAL A 34 -9.77 9.84 -6.21
N PHE A 35 -10.89 9.37 -6.73
CA PHE A 35 -11.54 9.89 -7.92
C PHE A 35 -12.76 10.73 -7.52
N PRO A 36 -12.84 12.00 -7.96
CA PRO A 36 -14.07 12.78 -7.84
C PRO A 36 -15.27 12.08 -8.51
N PRO A 37 -16.51 12.41 -8.11
CA PRO A 37 -17.70 11.84 -8.72
C PRO A 37 -17.72 12.05 -10.24
N GLY A 38 -17.83 10.95 -10.99
CA GLY A 38 -17.88 10.98 -12.46
C GLY A 38 -16.56 11.31 -13.15
N ALA A 39 -15.44 11.38 -12.42
CA ALA A 39 -14.12 11.62 -13.00
C ALA A 39 -13.39 10.30 -13.32
N GLU A 40 -12.70 10.30 -14.45
CA GLU A 40 -11.82 9.19 -14.90
C GLU A 40 -10.37 9.34 -14.42
N VAL A 41 -10.00 10.52 -13.90
CA VAL A 41 -8.65 10.85 -13.41
C VAL A 41 -8.70 11.07 -11.90
N PRO A 42 -7.74 10.55 -11.12
CA PRO A 42 -7.72 10.77 -9.68
C PRO A 42 -7.40 12.24 -9.36
N ALA A 43 -8.05 12.76 -8.32
CA ALA A 43 -7.73 14.07 -7.75
C ALA A 43 -6.47 14.02 -6.86
N GLY A 44 -6.08 12.82 -6.43
CA GLY A 44 -4.93 12.60 -5.58
C GLY A 44 -4.86 11.17 -5.07
N GLU A 45 -3.87 10.92 -4.22
CA GLU A 45 -3.65 9.63 -3.59
C GLU A 45 -3.29 9.78 -2.11
N VAL A 46 -3.64 8.75 -1.33
CA VAL A 46 -3.33 8.60 0.09
C VAL A 46 -2.57 7.30 0.29
N HIS A 47 -1.48 7.34 1.03
CA HIS A 47 -0.63 6.17 1.30
C HIS A 47 -0.73 5.79 2.76
N LEU A 48 -1.07 4.54 3.02
CA LEU A 48 -1.14 3.96 4.35
C LEU A 48 -0.01 2.96 4.53
N LEU A 49 0.70 3.05 5.64
CA LEU A 49 1.79 2.16 6.00
C LEU A 49 1.79 1.91 7.50
N ALA A 50 2.03 0.67 7.92
CA ALA A 50 2.03 0.28 9.34
C ALA A 50 0.77 0.74 10.11
N GLY A 51 -0.39 0.78 9.43
CA GLY A 51 -1.66 1.24 10.00
C GLY A 51 -1.80 2.77 10.15
N GLY A 52 -0.82 3.55 9.73
CA GLY A 52 -0.84 5.02 9.76
C GLY A 52 -0.88 5.65 8.38
N LEU A 53 -1.16 6.95 8.33
CA LEU A 53 -0.94 7.79 7.15
C LEU A 53 0.57 7.97 6.96
N SER A 54 1.09 7.49 5.83
CA SER A 54 2.50 7.66 5.46
C SER A 54 2.73 8.91 4.62
N ASP A 55 1.86 9.13 3.63
CA ASP A 55 1.93 10.28 2.73
C ASP A 55 0.56 10.52 2.08
N ALA A 56 0.37 11.70 1.49
CA ALA A 56 -0.75 12.00 0.63
C ALA A 56 -0.41 13.12 -0.35
N VAL A 57 -1.00 13.07 -1.53
CA VAL A 57 -0.77 14.02 -2.61
C VAL A 57 -2.10 14.43 -3.24
N ALA A 58 -2.33 15.73 -3.41
CA ALA A 58 -3.48 16.25 -4.15
C ALA A 58 -3.09 17.55 -4.88
N GLY A 59 -2.75 17.44 -6.17
CA GLY A 59 -2.12 18.54 -6.91
C GLY A 59 -0.80 18.96 -6.26
N GLU A 60 -0.70 20.21 -5.82
CA GLU A 60 0.46 20.75 -5.09
C GLU A 60 0.41 20.49 -3.58
N LEU A 61 -0.73 20.04 -3.05
CA LEU A 61 -0.86 19.75 -1.61
C LEU A 61 -0.16 18.43 -1.27
N ARG A 62 0.38 18.37 -0.05
CA ARG A 62 1.09 17.19 0.49
C ARG A 62 0.61 16.86 1.89
N GLY A 63 0.81 15.60 2.30
CA GLY A 63 0.51 15.10 3.63
C GLY A 63 -0.90 15.45 4.10
N GLN A 64 -1.02 15.98 5.31
CA GLN A 64 -2.33 16.24 5.92
C GLN A 64 -3.19 17.22 5.13
N ASP A 65 -2.60 18.23 4.48
CA ASP A 65 -3.37 19.19 3.69
C ASP A 65 -3.99 18.54 2.45
N ALA A 66 -3.26 17.60 1.82
CA ALA A 66 -3.80 16.78 0.74
C ALA A 66 -4.95 15.91 1.23
N VAL A 67 -4.81 15.24 2.39
CA VAL A 67 -5.89 14.43 2.97
C VAL A 67 -7.13 15.26 3.22
N VAL A 68 -6.99 16.44 3.84
CA VAL A 68 -8.12 17.35 4.11
C VAL A 68 -8.79 17.81 2.82
N ALA A 69 -8.04 18.06 1.76
CA ALA A 69 -8.60 18.42 0.46
C ALA A 69 -9.39 17.24 -0.16
N LEU A 70 -8.81 16.04 -0.15
CA LEU A 70 -9.45 14.84 -0.72
C LEU A 70 -10.71 14.42 0.06
N GLN A 71 -10.73 14.60 1.39
CA GLN A 71 -11.90 14.31 2.23
C GLN A 71 -13.12 15.17 1.90
N LYS A 72 -12.95 16.33 1.27
CA LYS A 72 -14.06 17.22 0.86
C LYS A 72 -14.80 16.72 -0.39
N LEU A 73 -14.26 15.71 -1.08
CA LEU A 73 -14.89 15.13 -2.28
C LEU A 73 -16.03 14.19 -1.86
N SER A 74 -17.25 14.72 -1.77
CA SER A 74 -18.44 13.92 -1.51
C SER A 74 -18.77 13.02 -2.70
N GLY A 75 -19.14 11.76 -2.43
CA GLY A 75 -19.47 10.78 -3.49
C GLY A 75 -18.26 10.28 -4.30
N ALA A 76 -17.05 10.44 -3.76
CA ALA A 76 -15.84 9.95 -4.40
C ALA A 76 -15.84 8.42 -4.59
N ARG A 77 -15.04 7.99 -5.56
CA ARG A 77 -14.73 6.60 -5.87
C ARG A 77 -13.26 6.37 -5.50
N PHE A 78 -12.96 5.25 -4.88
CA PHE A 78 -11.62 4.94 -4.40
C PHE A 78 -11.11 3.68 -5.09
N VAL A 79 -9.86 3.73 -5.54
CA VAL A 79 -9.13 2.54 -6.01
C VAL A 79 -8.03 2.27 -5.00
N ILE A 80 -8.12 1.14 -4.33
CA ILE A 80 -7.21 0.72 -3.27
C ILE A 80 -6.27 -0.32 -3.86
N GLU A 81 -4.97 -0.11 -3.74
CA GLU A 81 -3.95 -1.03 -4.21
C GLU A 81 -3.02 -1.38 -3.06
N THR A 82 -2.97 -2.65 -2.67
CA THR A 82 -1.98 -3.13 -1.69
C THR A 82 -0.60 -3.17 -2.34
N ARG A 83 0.36 -2.49 -1.72
CA ARG A 83 1.71 -2.32 -2.26
C ARG A 83 2.75 -2.66 -1.21
N LEU A 84 3.88 -3.21 -1.67
CA LEU A 84 5.07 -3.32 -0.85
C LEU A 84 5.77 -1.95 -0.84
N PRO A 85 6.23 -1.46 0.32
CA PRO A 85 7.07 -0.26 0.39
C PRO A 85 8.31 -0.40 -0.47
N ASP A 86 8.68 0.67 -1.15
CA ASP A 86 10.00 0.76 -1.76
C ASP A 86 11.07 0.52 -0.67
N PRO A 87 12.01 -0.41 -0.89
CA PRO A 87 12.98 -0.80 0.13
C PRO A 87 13.95 0.32 0.51
N GLU A 88 14.20 1.29 -0.37
CA GLU A 88 15.15 2.37 -0.13
C GLU A 88 14.48 3.60 0.50
N THR A 89 13.24 3.88 0.10
CA THR A 89 12.54 5.13 0.42
C THR A 89 11.29 4.94 1.28
N GLY A 90 10.76 3.72 1.38
CA GLY A 90 9.48 3.41 2.01
C GLY A 90 8.26 3.86 1.22
N SER A 91 8.45 4.46 0.04
CA SER A 91 7.37 5.01 -0.77
C SER A 91 6.42 3.92 -1.29
N LEU A 92 5.13 4.23 -1.37
CA LEU A 92 4.14 3.40 -2.03
C LEU A 92 3.77 3.89 -3.44
N SER A 93 4.28 5.05 -3.89
CA SER A 93 4.11 5.48 -5.28
C SER A 93 4.87 4.57 -6.24
N ASN A 94 6.07 4.13 -5.83
CA ASN A 94 6.87 3.14 -6.54
C ASN A 94 6.90 1.87 -5.69
N PRO A 95 6.07 0.84 -6.00
CA PRO A 95 6.01 -0.33 -5.14
C PRO A 95 7.33 -1.11 -5.18
N GLY A 96 7.76 -1.59 -4.01
CA GLY A 96 8.86 -2.53 -3.88
C GLY A 96 8.57 -3.86 -4.60
N PRO A 97 9.63 -4.62 -4.97
CA PRO A 97 9.48 -5.88 -5.68
C PRO A 97 8.84 -6.95 -4.78
N ALA A 98 7.89 -7.70 -5.34
CA ALA A 98 7.22 -8.82 -4.65
C ALA A 98 7.98 -10.15 -4.75
N GLU A 99 8.93 -10.23 -5.68
CA GLU A 99 9.76 -11.41 -5.94
C GLU A 99 11.21 -10.96 -6.16
N GLY A 100 12.17 -11.85 -5.91
CA GLY A 100 13.59 -11.54 -6.06
C GLY A 100 14.48 -12.73 -5.73
N ASN A 101 15.79 -12.46 -5.67
CA ASN A 101 16.82 -13.45 -5.43
C ASN A 101 17.54 -13.20 -4.09
N LEU A 102 17.81 -14.25 -3.34
CA LEU A 102 18.57 -14.18 -2.08
C LEU A 102 20.01 -13.71 -2.25
N ALA A 103 20.60 -13.85 -3.44
CA ALA A 103 21.95 -13.33 -3.69
C ALA A 103 21.98 -11.80 -3.75
N GLU A 104 20.86 -11.17 -4.12
CA GLU A 104 20.72 -9.71 -4.18
C GLU A 104 20.18 -9.16 -2.87
N ARG A 105 19.25 -9.88 -2.23
CA ARG A 105 18.71 -9.53 -0.91
C ARG A 105 18.70 -10.75 0.01
N PRO A 106 19.72 -10.89 0.88
CA PRO A 106 19.78 -11.95 1.86
C PRO A 106 18.51 -12.05 2.71
N LEU A 107 18.17 -13.26 3.18
CA LEU A 107 16.97 -13.50 3.98
C LEU A 107 16.88 -12.60 5.23
N VAL A 108 18.01 -12.34 5.89
CA VAL A 108 18.04 -11.45 7.07
C VAL A 108 17.62 -10.01 6.73
N GLU A 109 17.94 -9.53 5.53
CA GLU A 109 17.52 -8.21 5.07
C GLU A 109 16.04 -8.19 4.69
N LEU A 110 15.51 -9.28 4.11
CA LEU A 110 14.07 -9.43 3.87
C LEU A 110 13.27 -9.45 5.17
N MET A 111 13.77 -10.15 6.19
CA MET A 111 13.16 -10.19 7.51
C MET A 111 13.15 -8.79 8.13
N ARG A 112 14.29 -8.10 8.11
CA ARG A 112 14.40 -6.73 8.62
C ARG A 112 13.52 -5.75 7.88
N TYR A 113 13.40 -5.87 6.55
CA TYR A 113 12.49 -5.08 5.74
C TYR A 113 11.02 -5.25 6.17
N CYS A 114 10.60 -6.48 6.49
CA CYS A 114 9.24 -6.73 7.00
C CYS A 114 9.02 -6.10 8.37
N GLU A 115 10.06 -6.10 9.22
CA GLU A 115 10.01 -5.50 10.55
C GLU A 115 10.00 -3.96 10.50
N ASP A 116 10.89 -3.35 9.71
CA ASP A 116 11.04 -1.90 9.57
C ASP A 116 9.74 -1.25 9.06
N TYR A 117 9.02 -1.94 8.19
CA TYR A 117 7.75 -1.45 7.61
C TYR A 117 6.49 -2.08 8.22
N VAL A 118 6.65 -2.89 9.28
CA VAL A 118 5.54 -3.53 10.02
C VAL A 118 4.58 -4.29 9.08
N LEU A 119 5.16 -5.08 8.17
CA LEU A 119 4.39 -5.78 7.16
C LEU A 119 3.72 -7.03 7.72
N THR A 120 2.41 -7.15 7.49
CA THR A 120 1.70 -8.44 7.63
C THR A 120 1.83 -9.21 6.32
N CYS A 121 2.79 -10.12 6.24
CA CYS A 121 3.10 -10.82 5.00
C CYS A 121 3.53 -12.29 5.21
N THR A 122 3.65 -13.03 4.11
CA THR A 122 4.33 -14.32 4.09
C THR A 122 5.55 -14.21 3.18
N LEU A 123 6.72 -14.56 3.70
CA LEU A 123 7.92 -14.78 2.90
C LEU A 123 7.98 -16.25 2.50
N GLU A 124 8.02 -16.51 1.19
CA GLU A 124 8.23 -17.85 0.64
C GLU A 124 9.61 -17.88 -0.03
N VAL A 125 10.46 -18.80 0.42
CA VAL A 125 11.83 -18.95 -0.03
C VAL A 125 12.00 -20.32 -0.65
N TRP A 126 12.56 -20.35 -1.86
CA TRP A 126 12.73 -21.56 -2.64
C TRP A 126 14.19 -21.83 -2.93
N ARG A 127 14.60 -23.11 -2.89
CA ARG A 127 15.89 -23.58 -3.38
C ARG A 127 15.70 -24.91 -4.11
N GLY A 128 15.59 -24.84 -5.44
CA GLY A 128 15.22 -26.03 -6.21
C GLY A 128 13.80 -26.48 -5.85
N GLU A 129 13.66 -27.70 -5.34
CA GLU A 129 12.38 -28.23 -4.86
C GLU A 129 12.11 -27.93 -3.37
N ASP A 130 13.12 -27.46 -2.63
CA ASP A 130 12.95 -27.12 -1.21
C ASP A 130 12.23 -25.78 -1.05
N GLN A 131 11.28 -25.73 -0.12
CA GLN A 131 10.54 -24.52 0.25
C GLN A 131 10.62 -24.25 1.76
N ALA A 132 10.87 -22.99 2.12
CA ALA A 132 10.68 -22.47 3.47
C ALA A 132 9.65 -21.33 3.46
N ARG A 133 8.83 -21.25 4.51
CA ARG A 133 7.78 -20.24 4.65
C ARG A 133 7.85 -19.57 6.02
N LEU A 134 7.90 -18.24 6.04
CA LEU A 134 7.86 -17.42 7.25
C LEU A 134 6.63 -16.52 7.17
N SER A 135 5.89 -16.38 8.27
CA SER A 135 4.70 -15.53 8.34
C SER A 135 4.87 -14.44 9.39
N TYR A 136 4.67 -13.19 8.95
CA TYR A 136 4.60 -12.00 9.77
C TYR A 136 3.15 -11.62 10.01
N ARG A 137 2.82 -11.24 11.25
CA ARG A 137 1.47 -10.89 11.71
C ARG A 137 1.52 -9.69 12.63
#